data_AF-A0A7D6Y2L6-F1
#
_entry.id   AF-A0A7D6Y2L6-F1
#
_cell.length_a   1.000
_cell.length_b   1.000
_cell.length_c   1.000
_cell.angle_alpha   90.00
_cell.angle_beta   90.00
_cell.angle_gamma   90.00
#
_symmetry.space_group_name_H-M   'P 1'
#
loop_
_entity.id
_entity.type
_entity.pdbx_description
1 polymer ?
#
loop_
_entity_poly.entity_id
_entity_poly.type
_entity_poly.pdbx_seq_one_letter_code
_entity_poly.pdbx_strand_id
1 'polypeptide(L)'
;MALVLAGCTHSGGIKPANTGIQVLQIDWKHISDKLDYAPMVEDSILMFQLEATNECLIGEVTKLIYQNDLIYIADNLGKRVFVFDTTSKLQADIHRVGNGPGEYTHISCFAVHGTEMVIFDHFLGKFFFFDAEGRFLREKPADGIWTEDLFCIGDKLYLPNSSRTHEGCYHLFALDLKEGDKLEKHLPF
;
A
#
# COMPACT_ATOMS: atom_id res chain seq x y z
N MET A 1 -13.67 1.94 -0.16
CA MET A 1 -12.80 0.75 -0.07
C MET A 1 -13.69 -0.47 0.07
N ALA A 2 -13.67 -1.37 -0.93
CA ALA A 2 -14.40 -2.63 -0.88
C ALA A 2 -13.39 -3.77 -0.67
N LEU A 3 -13.60 -4.60 0.34
CA LEU A 3 -12.76 -5.77 0.61
C LEU A 3 -13.49 -7.00 0.04
N VAL A 4 -12.91 -7.62 -1.00
CA VAL A 4 -13.46 -8.86 -1.58
C VAL A 4 -12.69 -10.04 -1.00
N LEU A 5 -13.38 -10.82 -0.16
CA LEU A 5 -12.84 -12.05 0.40
C LEU A 5 -13.42 -13.24 -0.37
N ALA A 6 -12.59 -13.95 -1.12
CA ALA A 6 -12.96 -15.18 -1.80
C ALA A 6 -12.37 -16.38 -1.05
N GLY A 7 -13.22 -17.32 -0.64
CA GLY A 7 -12.80 -18.54 0.03
C GLY A 7 -13.74 -19.69 -0.31
N CYS A 8 -13.17 -20.87 -0.57
CA CYS A 8 -13.93 -22.09 -0.75
C CYS A 8 -14.09 -22.78 0.61
N THR A 9 -15.32 -23.03 1.04
CA THR A 9 -15.59 -23.99 2.12
C THR A 9 -16.07 -25.29 1.51
N HIS A 10 -15.34 -26.39 1.75
CA HIS A 10 -15.95 -27.70 1.55
C HIS A 10 -17.12 -27.83 2.54
N SER A 11 -18.26 -28.34 2.07
CA SER A 11 -19.54 -28.43 2.78
C SER A 11 -19.55 -29.36 4.02
N GLY A 12 -18.39 -29.67 4.61
CA GLY A 12 -18.27 -30.31 5.90
C GLY A 12 -18.22 -29.26 7.00
N GLY A 13 -19.28 -29.16 7.80
CA GLY A 13 -19.39 -28.19 8.90
C GLY A 13 -18.12 -28.08 9.73
N ILE A 14 -17.55 -26.88 9.76
CA ILE A 14 -16.39 -26.54 10.58
C ILE A 14 -16.83 -26.69 12.05
N LYS A 15 -16.34 -27.73 12.73
CA LYS A 15 -16.37 -27.75 14.19
C LYS A 15 -15.29 -26.78 14.64
N PRO A 16 -15.61 -25.70 15.38
CA PRO A 16 -14.59 -24.80 15.88
C PRO A 16 -13.69 -25.60 16.83
N ALA A 17 -12.46 -25.85 16.39
CA ALA A 17 -11.40 -26.20 17.31
C ALA A 17 -11.18 -25.00 18.22
N ASN A 18 -10.90 -25.26 19.49
CA ASN A 18 -10.80 -24.27 20.56
C ASN A 18 -9.51 -23.41 20.43
N THR A 19 -9.39 -22.70 19.31
CA THR A 19 -8.37 -21.70 19.04
C THR A 19 -9.11 -20.37 18.93
N GLY A 20 -8.56 -19.28 19.46
CA GLY A 20 -9.18 -17.95 19.54
C GLY A 20 -9.44 -17.26 18.19
N ILE A 21 -9.93 -18.00 17.19
CA ILE A 21 -10.31 -17.55 15.87
C ILE A 21 -11.63 -16.78 16.01
N GLN A 22 -11.60 -15.49 15.71
CA GLN A 22 -12.82 -14.73 15.51
C GLN A 22 -13.52 -15.22 14.25
N VAL A 23 -14.73 -15.76 14.41
CA VAL A 23 -15.57 -16.14 13.28
C VAL A 23 -16.29 -14.89 12.79
N LEU A 24 -15.93 -14.43 11.58
CA LEU A 24 -16.70 -13.41 10.88
C LEU A 24 -18.00 -14.05 10.39
N GLN A 25 -19.10 -13.78 11.09
CA GLN A 25 -20.43 -14.21 10.68
C GLN A 25 -20.92 -13.30 9.56
N ILE A 26 -20.94 -13.83 8.34
CA ILE A 26 -21.56 -13.16 7.19
C ILE A 26 -23.06 -13.36 7.30
N ASP A 27 -23.82 -12.27 7.38
CA ASP A 27 -25.28 -12.34 7.39
C ASP A 27 -25.81 -12.59 5.97
N TRP A 28 -26.06 -13.86 5.68
CA TRP A 28 -26.65 -14.30 4.41
C TRP A 28 -28.12 -13.92 4.24
N LYS A 29 -28.78 -13.31 5.23
CA LYS A 29 -30.17 -12.85 5.08
C LYS A 29 -30.30 -11.60 4.22
N HIS A 30 -29.20 -10.87 4.05
CA HIS A 30 -29.16 -9.63 3.27
C HIS A 30 -28.29 -9.79 2.01
N ILE A 31 -28.53 -10.88 1.27
CA ILE A 31 -27.91 -11.10 -0.05
C ILE A 31 -28.65 -10.25 -1.09
N SER A 32 -27.88 -9.56 -1.93
CA SER A 32 -28.38 -8.92 -3.14
C SER A 32 -27.62 -9.46 -4.35
N ASP A 33 -28.34 -9.83 -5.40
CA ASP A 33 -27.75 -10.22 -6.69
C ASP A 33 -27.13 -9.03 -7.44
N LYS A 34 -27.36 -7.81 -6.95
CA LYS A 34 -26.85 -6.56 -7.54
C LYS A 34 -26.31 -5.65 -6.44
N LEU A 35 -25.10 -5.16 -6.64
CA LEU A 35 -24.52 -4.10 -5.81
C LEU A 35 -24.70 -2.77 -6.55
N ASP A 36 -25.58 -1.91 -6.04
CA ASP A 36 -25.62 -0.53 -6.48
C ASP A 36 -24.49 0.23 -5.78
N TYR A 37 -23.41 0.49 -6.52
CA TYR A 37 -22.25 1.22 -6.05
C TYR A 37 -22.36 2.72 -6.34
N ALA A 38 -23.43 3.20 -7.00
CA ALA A 38 -23.62 4.62 -7.27
C ALA A 38 -23.55 5.48 -5.99
N PRO A 39 -24.08 5.06 -4.82
CA PRO A 39 -23.92 5.81 -3.58
C PRO A 39 -22.48 5.86 -3.03
N MET A 40 -21.58 5.03 -3.58
CA MET A 40 -20.18 4.91 -3.14
C MET A 40 -19.21 5.68 -4.04
N VAL A 41 -19.70 6.30 -5.11
CA VAL A 41 -18.90 7.06 -6.06
C VAL A 41 -19.45 8.47 -6.19
N GLU A 42 -18.57 9.45 -6.37
CA GLU A 42 -18.99 10.80 -6.73
C GLU A 42 -19.07 10.92 -8.26
N ASP A 43 -20.03 11.71 -8.75
CA ASP A 43 -20.18 12.02 -10.17
C ASP A 43 -19.19 13.09 -10.66
N SER A 44 -18.29 13.55 -9.79
CA SER A 44 -17.25 14.55 -10.10
C SER A 44 -15.95 13.90 -10.54
N ILE A 45 -15.43 14.37 -11.68
CA ILE A 45 -14.11 14.01 -12.18
C ILE A 45 -13.15 15.17 -11.93
N LEU A 46 -12.10 14.93 -11.15
CA LEU A 46 -10.97 15.85 -11.02
C LEU A 46 -9.95 15.56 -12.12
N MET A 47 -9.56 16.59 -12.86
CA MET A 47 -8.52 16.49 -13.88
C MET A 47 -7.39 17.46 -13.57
N PHE A 48 -6.17 16.92 -13.50
CA PHE A 48 -4.95 17.67 -13.26
C PHE A 48 -4.05 17.55 -14.49
N GLN A 49 -3.66 18.67 -15.08
CA GLN A 49 -2.70 18.70 -16.18
C GLN A 49 -1.30 18.86 -15.60
N LEU A 50 -0.68 17.73 -15.27
CA LEU A 50 0.65 17.69 -14.65
C LEU A 50 1.67 18.47 -15.47
N GLU A 51 2.57 19.16 -14.77
CA GLU A 51 3.77 19.74 -15.35
C GLU A 51 4.53 18.66 -16.14
N ALA A 52 4.90 18.99 -17.38
CA ALA A 52 5.52 18.07 -18.33
C ALA A 52 6.71 18.75 -19.01
N THR A 53 7.73 19.06 -18.20
CA THR A 53 9.04 19.50 -18.65
C THR A 53 9.97 18.29 -18.80
N ASN A 54 11.17 18.49 -19.36
CA ASN A 54 12.16 17.41 -19.50
C ASN A 54 12.58 16.80 -18.15
N GLU A 55 12.43 17.57 -17.06
CA GLU A 55 12.76 17.17 -15.70
C GLU A 55 11.67 16.31 -15.04
N CYS A 56 10.44 16.32 -15.56
CA CYS A 56 9.29 15.60 -15.01
C CYS A 56 8.54 14.75 -16.04
N LEU A 57 9.26 14.22 -17.04
CA LEU A 57 8.72 13.22 -17.95
C LEU A 57 8.45 11.91 -17.19
N ILE A 58 7.18 11.53 -17.14
CA ILE A 58 6.74 10.27 -16.55
C ILE A 58 6.85 9.18 -17.61
N GLY A 59 7.67 8.17 -17.36
CA GLY A 59 7.83 7.02 -18.25
C GLY A 59 6.69 6.03 -18.12
N GLU A 60 6.37 5.64 -16.89
CA GLU A 60 5.28 4.73 -16.55
C GLU A 60 4.52 5.26 -15.34
N VAL A 61 3.20 5.00 -15.27
CA VAL A 61 2.40 5.22 -14.06
C VAL A 61 2.00 3.85 -13.52
N THR A 62 2.77 3.33 -12.56
CA THR A 62 2.47 2.02 -11.95
C THR A 62 1.50 2.15 -10.79
N LYS A 63 1.56 3.27 -10.06
CA LYS A 63 0.62 3.59 -8.98
C LYS A 63 0.44 5.09 -8.87
N LEU A 64 -0.81 5.51 -8.63
CA LEU A 64 -1.19 6.89 -8.34
C LEU A 64 -1.92 6.93 -7.01
N ILE A 65 -1.51 7.84 -6.13
CA ILE A 65 -2.18 8.10 -4.85
C ILE A 65 -2.47 9.59 -4.76
N TYR A 66 -3.74 9.95 -4.56
CA TYR A 66 -4.16 11.32 -4.28
C TYR A 66 -4.54 11.42 -2.79
N GLN A 67 -3.81 12.24 -2.04
CA GLN A 67 -4.00 12.40 -0.60
C GLN A 67 -3.46 13.76 -0.14
N ASN A 68 -4.18 14.45 0.75
CA ASN A 68 -3.78 15.75 1.32
C ASN A 68 -3.39 16.80 0.25
N ASP A 69 -4.20 16.90 -0.82
CA ASP A 69 -3.96 17.81 -1.95
C ASP A 69 -2.62 17.60 -2.68
N LEU A 70 -2.05 16.39 -2.54
CA LEU A 70 -0.87 15.94 -3.26
C LEU A 70 -1.20 14.72 -4.10
N ILE A 71 -0.58 14.66 -5.27
CA ILE A 71 -0.68 13.58 -6.25
C ILE A 71 0.69 12.92 -6.32
N TYR A 72 0.77 11.69 -5.83
CA TYR A 72 1.97 10.88 -5.82
C TYR A 72 1.92 9.87 -6.97
N ILE A 73 2.96 9.82 -7.78
CA ILE A 73 3.03 8.95 -8.96
C ILE A 73 4.32 8.13 -8.91
N ALA A 74 4.16 6.82 -8.82
CA ALA A 74 5.28 5.90 -8.98
C ALA A 74 5.57 5.66 -10.46
N ASP A 75 6.79 6.01 -10.87
CA ASP A 75 7.36 5.72 -12.19
C ASP A 75 8.48 4.68 -12.03
N ASN A 76 8.10 3.41 -12.18
CA ASN A 76 9.03 2.30 -12.00
C ASN A 76 10.05 2.21 -13.13
N LEU A 77 9.69 2.64 -14.34
CA LEU A 77 10.63 2.73 -15.46
C LEU A 77 11.72 3.76 -15.17
N GLY A 78 11.33 4.93 -14.66
CA GLY A 78 12.23 6.00 -14.22
C GLY A 78 12.86 5.79 -12.84
N LYS A 79 12.48 4.72 -12.12
CA LYS A 79 12.85 4.39 -10.73
C LYS A 79 12.70 5.58 -9.77
N ARG A 80 11.58 6.29 -9.89
CA ARG A 80 11.31 7.50 -9.11
C ARG A 80 9.86 7.62 -8.71
N VAL A 81 9.61 8.46 -7.72
CA VAL A 81 8.28 8.91 -7.35
C VAL A 81 8.20 10.41 -7.54
N PHE A 82 7.21 10.86 -8.30
CA PHE A 82 6.90 12.28 -8.41
C PHE A 82 5.80 12.66 -7.43
N VAL A 83 5.91 13.85 -6.85
CA VAL A 83 4.89 14.48 -6.03
C VAL A 83 4.48 15.78 -6.69
N PHE A 84 3.20 15.89 -7.04
CA PHE A 84 2.61 17.11 -7.58
C PHE A 84 1.58 17.67 -6.60
N ASP A 85 1.37 18.98 -6.64
CA ASP A 85 0.23 19.61 -5.97
C ASP A 85 -1.01 19.65 -6.89
N THR A 86 -2.15 20.08 -6.35
CA THR A 86 -3.39 20.28 -7.13
C THR A 86 -3.31 21.42 -8.14
N THR A 87 -2.30 22.30 -8.07
CA THR A 87 -2.01 23.29 -9.12
C THR A 87 -1.23 22.67 -10.29
N SER A 88 -1.01 21.35 -10.22
CA SER A 88 -0.29 20.52 -11.18
C SER A 88 1.20 20.84 -11.27
N LYS A 89 1.78 21.42 -10.21
CA LYS A 89 3.20 21.76 -10.11
C LYS A 89 3.99 20.68 -9.39
N LEU A 90 5.17 20.39 -9.91
CA LEU A 90 6.08 19.43 -9.29
C LEU A 90 6.59 19.98 -7.96
N GLN A 91 6.36 19.22 -6.89
CA GLN A 91 6.85 19.53 -5.53
C GLN A 91 8.12 18.74 -5.19
N ALA A 92 8.18 17.46 -5.60
CA ALA A 92 9.34 16.61 -5.37
C ALA A 92 9.53 15.55 -6.48
N ASP A 93 10.80 15.28 -6.81
CA ASP A 93 11.25 14.11 -7.57
C ASP A 93 12.13 13.25 -6.66
N ILE A 94 11.57 12.15 -6.19
CA ILE A 94 12.29 11.17 -5.36
C ILE A 94 12.93 10.17 -6.31
N HIS A 95 14.20 10.40 -6.63
CA HIS A 95 15.03 9.52 -7.46
C HIS A 95 16.31 9.15 -6.69
N ARG A 96 16.20 8.22 -5.74
CA ARG A 96 17.29 7.82 -4.82
C ARG A 96 17.85 6.44 -5.16
N VAL A 97 18.28 6.25 -6.41
CA VAL A 97 18.74 4.93 -6.88
C VAL A 97 20.15 4.62 -6.38
N GLY A 98 20.30 3.52 -5.64
CA GLY A 98 21.58 3.08 -5.10
C GLY A 98 21.45 1.98 -4.05
N ASN A 99 22.51 1.80 -3.25
CA ASN A 99 22.58 0.78 -2.19
C ASN A 99 22.98 1.38 -0.83
N GLY A 100 23.15 2.71 -0.75
CA GLY A 100 23.46 3.42 0.48
C GLY A 100 22.24 3.63 1.38
N PRO A 101 22.44 4.19 2.59
CA PRO A 101 21.35 4.55 3.47
C PRO A 101 20.35 5.52 2.80
N GLY A 102 19.07 5.17 2.81
CA GLY A 102 18.01 5.93 2.14
C GLY A 102 18.06 5.91 0.62
N GLU A 103 18.80 4.98 0.03
CA GLU A 103 18.77 4.67 -1.40
C GLU A 103 18.09 3.33 -1.64
N TYR A 104 17.28 3.25 -2.69
CA TYR A 104 16.58 2.05 -3.11
C TYR A 104 17.07 1.61 -4.50
N THR A 105 16.86 0.35 -4.85
CA THR A 105 17.17 -0.18 -6.18
C THR A 105 15.93 -0.29 -7.06
N HIS A 106 14.77 -0.51 -6.44
CA HIS A 106 13.47 -0.71 -7.09
C HIS A 106 12.33 -0.14 -6.23
N ILE A 107 11.27 0.31 -6.89
CA ILE A 107 10.00 0.67 -6.25
C ILE A 107 9.06 -0.52 -6.45
N SER A 108 9.19 -1.53 -5.58
CA SER A 108 8.37 -2.74 -5.70
C SER A 108 6.93 -2.50 -5.28
N CYS A 109 6.75 -1.85 -4.13
CA CYS A 109 5.45 -1.42 -3.65
C CYS A 109 5.54 0.01 -3.14
N PHE A 110 4.39 0.68 -3.12
CA PHE A 110 4.29 2.11 -2.87
C PHE A 110 3.03 2.43 -2.06
N ALA A 111 3.14 3.24 -1.02
CA ALA A 111 2.01 3.74 -0.24
C ALA A 111 2.30 5.13 0.34
N VAL A 112 1.23 5.82 0.75
CA VAL A 112 1.31 7.11 1.45
C VAL A 112 0.45 7.03 2.71
N HIS A 113 0.99 7.50 3.83
CA HIS A 113 0.31 7.67 5.12
C HIS A 113 0.38 9.14 5.55
N GLY A 114 -0.75 9.84 5.51
CA GLY A 114 -0.73 11.28 5.68
C GLY A 114 0.03 11.92 4.52
N THR A 115 1.20 12.47 4.79
CA THR A 115 2.14 12.99 3.78
C THR A 115 3.45 12.20 3.73
N GLU A 116 3.59 11.17 4.59
CA GLU A 116 4.75 10.28 4.60
C GLU A 116 4.57 9.20 3.54
N MET A 117 5.59 9.05 2.72
CA MET A 117 5.65 8.14 1.60
C MET A 117 6.48 6.91 1.99
N VAL A 118 5.96 5.72 1.67
CA VAL A 118 6.63 4.44 1.93
C VAL A 118 6.91 3.73 0.62
N ILE A 119 8.18 3.46 0.36
CA ILE A 119 8.65 2.63 -0.75
C ILE A 119 9.13 1.31 -0.16
N PHE A 120 8.65 0.19 -0.70
CA PHE A 120 9.22 -1.11 -0.42
C PHE A 120 10.07 -1.57 -1.60
N ASP A 121 11.28 -2.02 -1.31
CA ASP A 121 12.18 -2.66 -2.26
C ASP A 121 12.35 -4.13 -1.86
N HIS A 122 11.76 -5.04 -2.65
CA HIS A 122 11.90 -6.48 -2.41
C HIS A 122 13.35 -6.97 -2.50
N PHE A 123 14.18 -6.36 -3.36
CA PHE A 123 15.54 -6.82 -3.61
C PHE A 123 16.46 -6.47 -2.45
N LEU A 124 16.23 -5.31 -1.82
CA LEU A 124 16.93 -4.91 -0.60
C LEU A 124 16.27 -5.47 0.66
N GLY A 125 15.00 -5.90 0.58
CA GLY A 125 14.22 -6.35 1.72
C GLY A 125 14.03 -5.22 2.75
N LYS A 126 13.76 -3.99 2.30
CA LYS A 126 13.67 -2.80 3.14
C LYS A 126 12.51 -1.90 2.73
N PHE A 127 11.89 -1.30 3.74
CA PHE A 127 11.00 -0.14 3.60
C PHE A 127 11.81 1.15 3.75
N PHE A 128 11.54 2.12 2.90
CA PHE A 128 12.12 3.46 2.92
C PHE A 128 11.01 4.48 3.07
N PHE A 129 11.20 5.41 4.01
CA PHE A 129 10.22 6.41 4.37
C PHE A 129 10.75 7.79 3.97
N PHE A 130 9.91 8.57 3.30
CA PHE A 130 10.21 9.92 2.84
C PHE A 130 9.06 10.86 3.18
N ASP A 131 9.32 12.15 3.35
CA ASP A 131 8.24 13.14 3.39
C ASP A 131 7.80 13.59 1.98
N ALA A 132 6.79 14.46 1.93
CA ALA A 132 6.24 15.01 0.70
C ALA A 132 7.25 15.89 -0.07
N GLU A 133 8.27 16.42 0.61
CA GLU A 133 9.37 17.16 -0.03
C GLU A 133 10.48 16.24 -0.55
N GLY A 134 10.32 14.91 -0.40
CA GLY A 134 11.25 13.90 -0.86
C GLY A 134 12.47 13.71 0.04
N ARG A 135 12.47 14.26 1.26
CA ARG A 135 13.54 14.06 2.23
C ARG A 135 13.41 12.68 2.85
N PHE A 136 14.54 11.98 2.94
CA PHE A 136 14.61 10.68 3.60
C PHE A 136 14.41 10.84 5.11
N LEU A 137 13.49 10.05 5.67
CA LEU A 137 13.16 10.07 7.09
C LEU A 137 13.81 8.89 7.83
N ARG A 138 13.56 7.67 7.35
CA ARG A 138 14.08 6.42 7.95
C ARG A 138 14.00 5.24 6.99
N GLU A 139 14.70 4.16 7.32
CA GLU A 139 14.54 2.86 6.68
C GLU A 139 14.31 1.77 7.73
N LYS A 140 13.58 0.73 7.34
CA LYS A 140 13.26 -0.42 8.20
C LYS A 140 13.46 -1.72 7.40
N PRO A 141 14.19 -2.72 7.93
CA PRO A 141 14.19 -4.05 7.35
C PRO A 141 12.76 -4.60 7.25
N ALA A 142 12.44 -5.28 6.15
CA ALA A 142 11.19 -6.04 6.04
C ALA A 142 11.28 -7.41 6.71
N ASP A 143 12.47 -7.73 7.22
CA ASP A 143 12.83 -8.95 7.94
C ASP A 143 12.66 -10.23 7.07
N GLY A 144 12.00 -10.21 5.93
CA GLY A 144 11.70 -11.40 5.11
C GLY A 144 10.22 -11.54 4.82
N ILE A 145 9.43 -10.54 5.22
CA ILE A 145 8.08 -10.33 4.72
C ILE A 145 8.16 -10.02 3.24
N TRP A 146 7.54 -10.87 2.44
CA TRP A 146 7.13 -10.56 1.08
C TRP A 146 5.72 -9.99 1.14
N THR A 147 5.43 -8.97 0.33
CA THR A 147 4.09 -8.41 0.19
C THR A 147 3.79 -8.13 -1.28
N GLU A 148 2.55 -8.31 -1.70
CA GLU A 148 2.16 -8.10 -3.10
C GLU A 148 1.85 -6.62 -3.39
N ASP A 149 1.44 -5.86 -2.36
CA ASP A 149 1.21 -4.42 -2.44
C ASP A 149 1.37 -3.78 -1.05
N LEU A 150 1.23 -2.46 -0.99
CA LEU A 150 1.13 -1.68 0.22
C LEU A 150 -0.10 -0.76 0.16
N PHE A 151 -0.85 -0.67 1.26
CA PHE A 151 -1.89 0.35 1.41
C PHE A 151 -2.08 0.75 2.87
N CYS A 152 -2.53 1.98 3.09
CA CYS A 152 -2.74 2.52 4.43
C CYS A 152 -4.23 2.57 4.78
N ILE A 153 -4.59 2.18 6.00
CA ILE A 153 -5.92 2.44 6.58
C ILE A 153 -5.72 2.94 8.02
N GLY A 154 -6.20 4.15 8.30
CA GLY A 154 -5.96 4.79 9.58
C GLY A 154 -4.46 5.00 9.80
N ASP A 155 -3.93 4.50 10.90
CA ASP A 155 -2.51 4.61 11.28
C ASP A 155 -1.67 3.38 10.93
N LYS A 156 -2.18 2.51 10.05
CA LYS A 156 -1.55 1.23 9.73
C LYS A 156 -1.23 1.11 8.26
N LEU A 157 -0.02 0.63 7.97
CA LEU A 157 0.41 0.17 6.65
C LEU A 157 0.15 -1.33 6.55
N TYR A 158 -0.69 -1.76 5.61
CA TYR A 158 -1.03 -3.16 5.40
C TYR A 158 -0.20 -3.77 4.27
N LEU A 159 0.15 -5.03 4.48
CA LEU A 159 1.05 -5.82 3.63
C LEU A 159 0.38 -7.16 3.30
N PRO A 160 -0.43 -7.23 2.23
CA PRO A 160 -1.02 -8.48 1.76
C PRO A 160 0.06 -9.47 1.33
N ASN A 161 -0.02 -10.69 1.83
CA ASN A 161 1.01 -11.69 1.64
C ASN A 161 0.43 -13.04 1.20
N SER A 162 1.04 -13.63 0.19
CA SER A 162 0.74 -14.98 -0.31
C SER A 162 1.81 -16.01 0.04
N SER A 163 2.87 -15.61 0.73
CA SER A 163 4.07 -16.41 0.94
C SER A 163 4.23 -16.87 2.39
N ARG A 164 5.11 -17.85 2.62
CA ARG A 164 5.55 -18.21 3.97
C ARG A 164 6.72 -17.31 4.36
N THR A 165 6.60 -16.62 5.48
CA THR A 165 7.67 -15.75 6.00
C THR A 165 8.20 -16.33 7.31
N HIS A 166 9.34 -15.84 7.78
CA HIS A 166 9.84 -16.25 9.09
C HIS A 166 8.93 -15.76 10.24
N GLU A 167 8.15 -14.70 9.99
CA GLU A 167 7.15 -14.16 10.93
C GLU A 167 5.91 -15.06 11.03
N GLY A 168 5.82 -16.06 10.15
CA GLY A 168 4.80 -17.08 10.12
C GLY A 168 3.98 -17.04 8.84
N CYS A 169 3.00 -17.93 8.80
CA CYS A 169 2.06 -18.02 7.71
C CYS A 169 0.87 -17.09 8.04
N TYR A 170 0.86 -15.87 7.50
CA TYR A 170 -0.27 -14.94 7.54
C TYR A 170 -0.56 -14.32 6.17
N HIS A 171 -1.84 -14.20 5.81
CA HIS A 171 -2.29 -13.55 4.59
C HIS A 171 -2.17 -12.02 4.64
N LEU A 172 -2.06 -11.44 5.84
CA LEU A 172 -2.00 -10.00 6.01
C LEU A 172 -1.09 -9.64 7.18
N PHE A 173 -0.05 -8.85 6.91
CA PHE A 173 0.69 -8.15 7.95
C PHE A 173 0.23 -6.70 8.02
N ALA A 174 0.48 -6.05 9.15
CA ALA A 174 0.34 -4.60 9.26
C ALA A 174 1.51 -4.02 10.06
N LEU A 175 1.98 -2.84 9.69
CA LEU A 175 2.86 -2.01 10.53
C LEU A 175 2.04 -0.90 11.15
N ASP A 176 2.07 -0.79 12.48
CA ASP A 176 1.51 0.35 13.20
C ASP A 176 2.48 1.54 13.13
N LEU A 177 2.14 2.55 12.33
CA LEU A 177 3.00 3.69 12.05
C LEU A 177 3.05 4.68 13.23
N LYS A 178 2.13 4.59 14.21
CA LYS A 178 2.17 5.39 15.45
C LYS A 178 2.96 4.72 16.55
N GLU A 179 2.92 3.40 16.64
CA GLU A 179 3.66 2.60 17.63
C GLU A 179 5.04 2.15 17.13
N GLY A 180 5.76 3.00 16.39
CA GLY A 180 7.14 2.74 15.97
C GLY A 180 7.29 1.61 14.95
N ASP A 181 6.38 1.53 13.97
CA ASP A 181 6.35 0.53 12.91
C ASP A 181 6.29 -0.91 13.46
N LYS A 182 5.48 -1.12 14.51
CA LYS A 182 5.29 -2.43 15.14
C LYS A 182 4.53 -3.37 14.21
N LEU A 183 5.06 -4.58 14.05
CA LEU A 183 4.44 -5.61 13.21
C LEU A 183 3.26 -6.28 13.92
N GLU A 184 2.13 -6.32 13.22
CA GLU A 184 0.95 -7.10 13.54
C GLU A 184 0.71 -8.18 12.47
N LYS A 185 0.08 -9.28 12.90
CA LYS A 185 -0.13 -10.47 12.07
C LYS A 185 -1.61 -10.79 12.05
N HIS A 186 -2.21 -10.82 10.87
CA HIS A 186 -3.64 -10.97 10.65
C HIS A 186 -3.90 -12.08 9.63
N LEU A 187 -5.07 -12.71 9.73
CA LEU A 187 -5.54 -13.71 8.75
C LEU A 187 -4.52 -14.87 8.52
N PRO A 188 -4.28 -15.77 9.50
CA PRO A 188 -3.40 -16.92 9.29
C PRO A 188 -3.87 -17.80 8.11
N PHE A 189 -2.94 -18.47 7.42
CA PHE A 189 -3.26 -19.49 6.41
C PHE A 189 -3.90 -20.74 7.03
#